data_AF-A0A512JLA4-F1
#
_entry.id   AF-A0A512JLA4-F1
#
_cell.length_a   1.000
_cell.length_b   1.000
_cell.length_c   1.000
_cell.angle_alpha   90.00
_cell.angle_beta   90.00
_cell.angle_gamma   90.00
#
_symmetry.space_group_name_H-M   'P 1'
#
loop_
_entity.id
_entity.type
_entity.pdbx_description
1 polymer ?
#
loop_
_entity_poly.entity_id
_entity_poly.type
_entity_poly.pdbx_seq_one_letter_code
_entity_poly.pdbx_strand_id
1 'polypeptide(L)'
;MRLPLIACLVLTSTTAFAEPAATVVGCDNLVTLRRLTVQNPEGSDIPPEFSGCRAVPADRVGEVEKRSMIGDVPYECRSVKEASCLWIRP
;
A
#
# COMPACT_ATOMS: atom_id res chain seq x y z
N MET A 1 -9.94 -2.43 -63.66
CA MET A 1 -9.62 -3.59 -62.80
C MET A 1 -9.64 -3.13 -61.36
N ARG A 2 -10.55 -3.67 -60.55
CA ARG A 2 -10.79 -3.31 -59.15
C ARG A 2 -10.15 -4.41 -58.28
N LEU A 3 -9.21 -4.08 -57.41
CA LEU A 3 -8.70 -4.97 -56.37
C LEU A 3 -8.97 -4.31 -55.00
N PRO A 4 -9.84 -4.88 -54.14
CA PRO A 4 -10.06 -4.36 -52.79
C PRO A 4 -8.97 -4.91 -51.87
N LEU A 5 -8.18 -4.01 -51.30
CA LEU A 5 -7.21 -4.29 -50.24
C LEU A 5 -7.99 -4.48 -48.93
N ILE A 6 -8.37 -5.74 -48.64
CA ILE A 6 -8.97 -6.11 -47.36
C ILE A 6 -7.84 -6.15 -46.33
N ALA A 7 -7.70 -5.06 -45.58
CA ALA A 7 -6.82 -4.98 -44.42
C ALA A 7 -7.41 -5.82 -43.28
N CYS A 8 -6.87 -7.03 -43.08
CA CYS A 8 -7.16 -7.87 -41.91
C CYS A 8 -6.62 -7.20 -40.65
N LEU A 9 -7.52 -6.56 -39.90
CA LEU A 9 -7.25 -5.96 -38.60
C LEU A 9 -7.32 -7.09 -37.54
N VAL A 10 -6.16 -7.60 -37.15
CA VAL A 10 -6.05 -8.63 -36.10
C VAL A 10 -6.21 -7.93 -34.75
N LEU A 11 -7.40 -8.03 -34.14
CA LEU A 11 -7.62 -7.63 -32.75
C LEU A 11 -6.99 -8.68 -31.83
N THR A 12 -5.80 -8.38 -31.31
CA THR A 12 -5.23 -9.14 -30.19
C THR A 12 -5.93 -8.70 -28.90
N SER A 13 -6.79 -9.56 -28.35
CA SER A 13 -7.43 -9.37 -27.06
C SER A 13 -6.39 -9.56 -25.94
N THR A 14 -5.76 -8.47 -25.49
CA THR A 14 -4.93 -8.50 -24.29
C THR A 14 -5.83 -8.61 -23.07
N THR A 15 -5.85 -9.79 -22.45
CA THR A 15 -6.44 -9.98 -21.12
C THR A 15 -5.59 -9.23 -20.10
N ALA A 16 -6.08 -8.10 -19.62
CA ALA A 16 -5.46 -7.37 -18.52
C ALA A 16 -5.68 -8.19 -17.23
N PHE A 17 -4.63 -8.80 -16.71
CA PHE A 17 -4.63 -9.33 -15.34
C PHE A 17 -4.54 -8.13 -14.39
N ALA A 18 -5.52 -7.99 -13.50
CA ALA A 18 -5.47 -6.99 -12.45
C ALA A 18 -4.33 -7.38 -11.49
N GLU A 19 -3.27 -6.58 -11.41
CA GLU A 19 -2.22 -6.76 -10.41
C GLU A 19 -2.83 -6.65 -9.00
N PRO A 20 -2.42 -7.52 -8.06
CA PRO A 20 -2.88 -7.40 -6.68
C PRO A 20 -2.49 -6.01 -6.15
N ALA A 21 -3.48 -5.28 -5.63
CA ALA A 21 -3.25 -3.94 -5.09
C ALA A 21 -2.17 -4.00 -4.01
N ALA A 22 -1.13 -3.17 -4.15
CA ALA A 22 -0.07 -3.09 -3.17
C ALA A 22 -0.64 -2.71 -1.79
N THR A 23 -0.19 -3.39 -0.74
CA THR A 23 -0.60 -3.09 0.64
C THR A 23 0.58 -2.54 1.44
N VAL A 24 0.31 -1.57 2.29
CA VAL A 24 1.26 -1.07 3.28
C VAL A 24 0.79 -1.45 4.68
N VAL A 25 1.70 -1.55 5.64
CA VAL A 25 1.32 -1.79 7.03
C VAL A 25 1.18 -0.48 7.77
N GLY A 26 0.02 -0.29 8.39
CA GLY A 26 -0.28 0.84 9.26
C GLY A 26 -0.69 0.38 10.65
N CYS A 27 -0.31 1.14 11.68
CA CYS A 27 -0.73 0.87 13.06
C CYS A 27 -1.38 2.10 13.71
N ASP A 28 -2.35 1.89 14.58
CA ASP A 28 -3.02 2.97 15.33
C ASP A 28 -2.03 3.68 16.28
N ASN A 29 -0.99 2.96 16.75
CA ASN A 29 0.02 3.46 17.67
C ASN A 29 1.44 3.42 17.06
N LEU A 30 2.16 4.54 17.17
CA LEU A 30 3.51 4.70 16.65
C LEU A 30 4.53 3.75 17.29
N VAL A 31 4.44 3.53 18.60
CA VAL A 31 5.36 2.63 19.33
C VAL A 31 5.16 1.18 18.89
N THR A 32 3.90 0.76 18.67
CA THR A 32 3.59 -0.56 18.13
C THR A 32 4.18 -0.74 16.74
N LEU A 33 4.02 0.26 15.84
CA LEU A 33 4.64 0.23 14.51
C LEU A 33 6.17 0.11 14.62
N ARG A 34 6.82 0.93 15.45
CA ARG A 34 8.28 0.87 15.62
C ARG A 34 8.74 -0.52 16.08
N ARG A 35 8.04 -1.10 17.06
CA ARG A 35 8.35 -2.44 17.56
C ARG A 35 8.20 -3.50 16.46
N LEU A 36 7.20 -3.34 15.58
CA LEU A 36 7.00 -4.23 14.44
C LEU A 36 8.12 -4.08 13.43
N THR A 37 8.44 -2.85 13.00
CA THR A 37 9.52 -2.59 12.02
C THR A 37 10.88 -3.09 12.50
N VAL A 38 11.17 -3.06 13.80
CA VAL A 38 12.44 -3.60 14.34
C VAL A 38 12.47 -5.13 14.30
N GLN A 39 11.35 -5.80 14.62
CA GLN A 39 11.29 -7.27 14.61
C GLN A 39 11.14 -7.84 13.21
N ASN A 40 10.47 -7.10 12.33
CA ASN A 40 10.17 -7.49 10.98
C ASN A 40 10.32 -6.28 10.03
N PRO A 41 11.55 -5.98 9.59
CA PRO A 41 11.83 -4.78 8.81
C PRO A 41 11.15 -4.80 7.44
N GLU A 42 11.14 -5.96 6.76
CA GLU A 42 10.70 -6.05 5.35
C GLU A 42 9.43 -6.87 5.12
N GLY A 43 8.89 -7.54 6.14
CA GLY A 43 7.77 -8.47 5.98
C GLY A 43 6.41 -7.79 6.03
N SER A 44 5.56 -8.16 5.09
CA SER A 44 4.14 -7.79 5.04
C SER A 44 3.31 -8.45 6.14
N ASP A 45 3.85 -9.49 6.79
CA ASP A 45 3.17 -10.21 7.86
C ASP A 45 3.11 -9.38 9.14
N ILE A 46 1.94 -9.43 9.78
CA ILE A 46 1.66 -8.76 11.05
C ILE A 46 1.40 -9.87 12.08
N PRO A 47 2.36 -10.16 12.97
CA PRO A 47 2.17 -11.18 13.98
C PRO A 47 0.99 -10.84 14.92
N PRO A 48 0.27 -11.84 15.45
CA PRO A 48 -0.95 -11.63 16.25
C PRO A 48 -0.77 -10.73 17.48
N GLU A 49 0.45 -10.67 18.05
CA GLU A 49 0.78 -9.82 19.19
C GLU A 49 0.87 -8.32 18.87
N PHE A 50 0.79 -7.93 17.60
CA PHE A 50 0.76 -6.53 17.15
C PHE A 50 -0.67 -6.06 16.91
N SER A 51 -1.49 -6.12 17.96
CA SER A 51 -2.83 -5.56 17.92
C SER A 51 -2.81 -4.07 17.55
N GLY A 52 -3.77 -3.66 16.74
CA GLY A 52 -3.84 -2.29 16.20
C GLY A 52 -2.97 -2.05 14.95
N CYS A 53 -2.19 -3.04 14.49
CA CYS A 53 -1.57 -3.02 13.17
C CYS A 53 -2.43 -3.76 12.14
N ARG A 54 -2.48 -3.24 10.90
CA ARG A 54 -3.21 -3.86 9.79
C ARG A 54 -2.56 -3.55 8.44
N ALA A 55 -2.76 -4.45 7.49
CA ALA A 55 -2.47 -4.17 6.09
C ALA A 55 -3.56 -3.24 5.54
N VAL A 56 -3.13 -2.19 4.87
CA VAL A 56 -3.99 -1.16 4.26
C VAL A 56 -3.66 -1.11 2.78
N PRO A 57 -4.67 -1.16 1.88
CA PRO A 57 -4.45 -0.91 0.46
C PRO A 57 -3.76 0.45 0.27
N ALA A 58 -2.66 0.48 -0.48
CA ALA A 58 -1.84 1.69 -0.65
C ALA A 58 -2.65 2.84 -1.28
N ASP A 59 -3.62 2.53 -2.15
CA ASP A 59 -4.55 3.48 -2.76
C ASP A 59 -5.53 4.13 -1.77
N ARG A 60 -5.63 3.62 -0.54
CA ARG A 60 -6.44 4.18 0.55
C ARG A 60 -5.65 5.02 1.54
N VAL A 61 -4.33 5.07 1.41
CA VAL A 61 -3.47 5.92 2.24
C VAL A 61 -3.38 7.31 1.62
N GLY A 62 -3.84 8.30 2.36
CA GLY A 62 -3.89 9.70 1.90
C GLY A 62 -2.71 10.53 2.41
N GLU A 63 -2.99 11.82 2.59
CA GLU A 63 -2.04 12.83 3.03
C GLU A 63 -1.46 12.55 4.42
N VAL A 64 -0.27 13.09 4.66
CA VAL A 64 0.37 13.10 5.98
C VAL A 64 -0.38 14.05 6.90
N GLU A 65 -0.96 13.53 7.98
CA GLU A 65 -1.59 14.34 9.01
C GLU A 65 -0.60 14.71 10.12
N LYS A 66 0.32 13.79 10.46
CA LYS A 66 1.30 13.98 11.53
C LYS A 66 2.64 13.37 11.16
N ARG A 67 3.70 13.98 11.67
CA ARG A 67 5.07 13.44 11.59
C ARG A 67 5.61 13.29 13.00
N SER A 68 6.42 12.26 13.20
CA SER A 68 7.16 12.05 14.45
C SER A 68 8.50 11.42 14.14
N MET A 69 9.38 11.45 15.13
CA MET A 69 10.70 10.83 15.08
C MET A 69 10.82 9.83 16.22
N ILE A 70 11.38 8.65 15.94
CA ILE A 70 11.90 7.76 16.97
C ILE A 70 13.38 7.50 16.66
N GLY A 71 14.25 8.07 17.49
CA GLY A 71 15.66 8.24 17.13
C GLY A 71 15.76 9.09 15.85
N ASP A 72 16.55 8.64 14.90
CA ASP A 72 16.76 9.31 13.59
C ASP A 72 15.82 8.80 12.49
N VAL A 73 14.79 8.01 12.84
CA VAL A 73 13.86 7.45 11.85
C VAL A 73 12.55 8.26 11.84
N PRO A 74 12.17 8.83 10.67
CA PRO A 74 10.91 9.54 10.51
C PRO A 74 9.74 8.56 10.39
N TYR A 75 8.63 8.95 11.01
CA TYR A 75 7.37 8.24 10.94
C TYR A 75 6.25 9.20 10.55
N GLU A 76 5.34 8.70 9.72
CA GLU A 76 4.22 9.48 9.21
C GLU A 76 2.90 8.83 9.60
N CYS A 77 2.02 9.62 10.22
CA CYS A 77 0.63 9.26 10.40
C CYS A 77 -0.14 9.79 9.20
N ARG A 78 -0.67 8.90 8.37
CA ARG A 78 -1.36 9.26 7.14
C ARG A 78 -2.85 8.99 7.25
N SER A 79 -3.63 9.87 6.64
CA SER A 79 -5.09 9.74 6.59
C SER A 79 -5.47 8.41 5.94
N VAL A 80 -6.49 7.76 6.49
CA VAL A 80 -7.11 6.56 5.91
C VAL A 80 -8.61 6.76 6.00
N LYS A 81 -9.34 6.41 4.93
CA LYS A 81 -10.79 6.59 4.90
C LYS A 81 -11.45 5.98 6.15
N GLU A 82 -12.34 6.74 6.77
CA GLU A 82 -13.22 6.32 7.88
C GLU A 82 -12.55 6.09 9.25
N ALA A 83 -11.32 6.55 9.48
CA ALA A 83 -10.66 6.47 10.79
C ALA A 83 -9.74 7.67 11.08
N SER A 84 -9.26 7.78 12.32
CA SER A 84 -8.05 8.56 12.63
C SER A 84 -6.85 8.06 11.82
N CYS A 85 -5.88 8.93 11.50
CA CYS A 85 -4.69 8.53 10.75
C CYS A 85 -3.98 7.30 11.32
N LEU A 86 -3.34 6.54 10.43
CA LEU A 86 -2.50 5.40 10.80
C LEU A 86 -1.03 5.75 10.64
N TRP A 87 -0.20 5.34 11.59
CA TRP A 87 1.25 5.37 11.43
C TRP A 87 1.63 4.33 10.40
N ILE A 88 2.15 4.78 9.27
CA ILE A 88 2.53 3.92 8.15
C ILE A 88 4.00 3.54 8.30
N ARG A 89 4.29 2.27 8.02
CA ARG A 89 5.66 1.80 7.93
C ARG A 89 6.43 2.63 6.89
N PRO A 90 7.61 3.20 7.25
CA PRO A 90 8.42 3.98 6.33
C PRO A 90 8.99 3.12 5.20
#